data_AF-A0A935LK41-F1
#
_entry.id   AF-A0A935LK41-F1
#
_cell.length_a   1.000
_cell.length_b   1.000
_cell.length_c   1.000
_cell.angle_alpha   90.00
_cell.angle_beta   90.00
_cell.angle_gamma   90.00
#
_symmetry.space_group_name_H-M   'P 1'
#
loop_
_entity.id
_entity.type
_entity.pdbx_description
1 polymer ?
#
loop_
_entity_poly.entity_id
_entity_poly.type
_entity_poly.pdbx_seq_one_letter_code
_entity_poly.pdbx_strand_id
1 'polypeptide(L)' 'MNELLEKLVANGLTQEQALKAIETIKNYVVEKFHMLEGAVSNLFGGE' A
#
# COMPACT_ATOMS: atom_id res chain seq x y z
N MET A 1 -2.92 -7.14 -3.23
CA MET A 1 -1.54 -6.64 -3.08
C MET A 1 -0.71 -6.77 -4.36
N ASN A 2 -0.63 -7.95 -4.98
CA ASN A 2 0.20 -8.20 -6.17
C ASN A 2 -0.18 -7.36 -7.39
N GLU A 3 -1.48 -7.24 -7.71
CA GLU A 3 -1.92 -6.42 -8.85
C GLU A 3 -1.51 -4.93 -8.71
N LEU A 4 -1.57 -4.37 -7.51
CA LEU A 4 -1.15 -2.99 -7.26
C LEU A 4 0.37 -2.83 -7.40
N LEU A 5 1.13 -3.80 -6.87
CA LEU A 5 2.58 -3.83 -7.01
C LEU A 5 3.00 -3.90 -8.49
N GLU A 6 2.37 -4.78 -9.27
CA GLU A 6 2.61 -4.93 -10.71
C GLU A 6 2.28 -3.65 -11.47
N LYS A 7 1.16 -2.98 -11.15
CA LYS A 7 0.81 -1.69 -11.74
C LYS A 7 1.85 -0.62 -11.42
N LEU A 8 2.33 -0.54 -10.18
CA LEU A 8 3.35 0.46 -9.80
C LEU A 8 4.68 0.20 -10.51
N VAL A 9 5.12 -1.06 -10.61
CA VAL A 9 6.34 -1.41 -11.35
C VAL A 9 6.19 -1.12 -12.84
N ALA A 10 5.04 -1.44 -13.44
CA ALA A 10 4.74 -1.10 -14.84
C ALA A 10 4.74 0.41 -15.12
N ASN A 11 4.52 1.24 -14.09
CA ASN A 11 4.62 2.70 -14.17
C ASN A 11 6.03 3.24 -13.88
N GLY A 12 7.05 2.39 -13.86
CA GLY A 12 8.46 2.79 -13.81
C GLY A 12 9.08 2.81 -12.41
N LEU A 13 8.40 2.26 -11.39
CA LEU A 13 9.00 2.07 -10.07
C LEU A 13 9.78 0.77 -10.03
N THR A 14 10.88 0.73 -9.27
CA THR A 14 11.46 -0.55 -8.87
C THR A 14 10.51 -1.26 -7.89
N GLN A 15 10.66 -2.58 -7.76
CA GLN A 15 9.87 -3.36 -6.80
C GLN A 15 10.01 -2.81 -5.37
N GLU A 16 11.21 -2.41 -4.96
CA GLU A 16 11.48 -1.81 -3.65
C GLU A 16 10.75 -0.46 -3.48
N GLN A 17 10.81 0.40 -4.49
CA GLN A 17 10.11 1.69 -4.47
C GLN A 17 8.58 1.51 -4.41
N ALA A 18 8.04 0.54 -5.14
CA ALA A 18 6.61 0.25 -5.15
C ALA A 18 6.12 -0.28 -3.79
N LEU A 19 6.89 -1.17 -3.16
CA LEU A 19 6.61 -1.63 -1.79
C LEU A 19 6.64 -0.47 -0.80
N LYS A 20 7.64 0.42 -0.91
CA LYS A 20 7.74 1.61 -0.05
C LYS A 20 6.59 2.58 -0.27
N ALA A 21 6.14 2.77 -1.50
CA ALA A 21 5.00 3.62 -1.82
C ALA A 21 3.71 3.08 -1.18
N ILE A 22 3.46 1.77 -1.28
CA ILE A 22 2.31 1.11 -0.64
C ILE A 22 2.34 1.28 0.88
N GLU A 23 3.49 1.04 1.52
CA GLU A 23 3.66 1.24 2.95
C GLU A 23 3.42 2.69 3.38
N THR A 24 3.96 3.65 2.61
CA THR A 24 3.80 5.08 2.89
C THR A 24 2.33 5.51 2.82
N ILE A 25 1.61 5.05 1.79
CA ILE A 25 0.18 5.33 1.62
C ILE A 25 -0.63 4.69 2.75
N LYS A 26 -0.35 3.42 3.10
CA LYS A 26 -0.99 2.71 4.21
C LYS A 26 -0.88 3.54 5.50
N ASN A 27 0.34 3.93 5.86
CA ASN A 27 0.61 4.68 7.09
C ASN A 27 -0.07 6.06 7.07
N TYR A 28 0.00 6.77 5.95
CA TYR A 28 -0.66 8.07 5.80
C TYR A 28 -2.19 7.97 5.99
N VAL A 29 -2.84 6.96 5.40
CA VAL A 29 -4.29 6.78 5.53
C VAL A 29 -4.67 6.42 6.96
N VAL A 30 -3.92 5.53 7.63
CA VAL A 30 -4.17 5.20 9.05
C VAL A 30 -4.03 6.44 9.93
N GLU A 31 -2.97 7.23 9.75
CA GLU A 31 -2.72 8.46 10.52
C GLU A 31 -3.85 9.50 10.32
N LYS A 32 -4.35 9.67 9.09
CA LYS A 32 -5.40 10.65 8.80
C LYS A 32 -6.80 10.15 9.13
N PHE A 33 -7.03 8.85 9.04
CA PHE A 33 -8.33 8.23 9.17
C PHE A 33 -8.22 6.99 10.07
N HIS A 34 -7.96 7.21 11.36
CA HIS A 34 -7.80 6.12 12.34
C HIS A 34 -8.94 5.08 12.29
N MET A 35 -10.17 5.52 12.01
CA MET A 35 -11.34 4.62 11.86
C MET A 35 -11.21 3.59 10.72
N LEU A 36 -10.34 3.82 9.74
CA LEU A 36 -10.12 2.94 8.59
C LEU A 36 -8.98 1.94 8.81
N GLU A 37 -8.29 1.95 9.96
CA GLU A 37 -7.12 1.11 10.23
C GLU A 37 -7.35 -0.38 9.96
N GLY A 38 -8.49 -0.92 10.42
CA GLY A 38 -8.84 -2.33 10.20
C GLY A 38 -9.07 -2.65 8.72
N ALA A 39 -9.77 -1.78 8.00
CA ALA A 39 -10.02 -1.96 6.56
C ALA A 39 -8.73 -1.85 5.73
N VAL A 40 -7.88 -0.88 6.05
CA VAL A 40 -6.56 -0.67 5.42
C VAL A 40 -5.64 -1.86 5.71
N SER A 41 -5.66 -2.40 6.93
CA SER A 41 -4.90 -3.60 7.28
C SER A 41 -5.38 -4.83 6.52
N ASN A 42 -6.69 -5.00 6.31
CA ASN A 42 -7.21 -6.09 5.47
C ASN A 42 -6.86 -5.91 3.98
N LEU A 43 -6.91 -4.67 3.47
CA LEU A 43 -6.61 -4.36 2.07
C LEU A 43 -5.12 -4.53 1.74
N PHE A 44 -4.24 -4.14 2.67
CA PHE A 44 -2.80 -4.08 2.47
C PHE A 44 -1.97 -5.12 3.26
N GLY A 45 -2.61 -5.96 4.08
CA GLY A 45 -1.94 -6.89 4.99
C GLY A 45 -2.57 -8.29 5.04
N GLY A 46 -3.49 -8.60 4.11
CA GLY A 46 -3.92 -9.97 3.90
C GLY A 46 -2.84 -10.76 3.17
N GLU A 47 -2.35 -11.83 3.80
CA GLU A 47 -1.79 -12.99 3.11
C GLU A 47 -2.80 -13.54 2.08
#